data_AF-A0A316RKK3-F1
#
_entry.id   AF-A0A316RKK3-F1
#
_cell.length_a   1.000
_cell.length_b   1.000
_cell.length_c   1.000
_cell.angle_alpha   90.00
_cell.angle_beta   90.00
_cell.angle_gamma   90.00
#
_symmetry.space_group_name_H-M   'P 1'
#
loop_
_entity.id
_entity.type
_entity.pdbx_description
1 polymer ?
#
loop_
_entity_poly.entity_id
_entity_poly.type
_entity_poly.pdbx_seq_one_letter_code
_entity_poly.pdbx_strand_id
1 'polypeptide(L)' 'MKVRYLGESDPIGLKHGEIYNVNEISQKTGWYRIVTEYDDEEEGYPAGYLYPPEDFEIVEG' A
#
# COMPACT_ATOMS: atom_id res chain seq x y z
N MET A 1 -9.83 1.13 6.01
CA MET A 1 -9.80 0.28 4.81
C MET A 1 -8.64 -0.69 4.83
N LYS A 2 -8.94 -1.99 4.75
CA LYS A 2 -7.98 -3.09 4.58
C LYS A 2 -8.11 -3.68 3.18
N VAL A 3 -6.98 -3.99 2.57
CA VAL A 3 -6.91 -4.49 1.20
C VAL A 3 -6.00 -5.71 1.12
N ARG A 4 -6.32 -6.68 0.26
CA ARG A 4 -5.43 -7.80 -0.07
C ARG A 4 -4.69 -7.48 -1.37
N TYR A 5 -3.37 -7.65 -1.38
CA TYR A 5 -2.55 -7.42 -2.56
C TYR A 5 -2.63 -8.59 -3.54
N LEU A 6 -2.87 -8.28 -4.81
CA LEU A 6 -3.06 -9.25 -5.91
C LEU A 6 -1.85 -9.30 -6.86
N GLY A 7 -0.93 -8.34 -6.78
CA GLY A 7 0.28 -8.29 -7.61
C GLY A 7 1.35 -9.31 -7.23
N GLU A 8 2.50 -9.26 -7.91
CA GLU A 8 3.64 -10.15 -7.62
C GLU A 8 4.36 -9.75 -6.33
N SER A 9 4.80 -10.74 -5.55
CA SER A 9 5.55 -10.48 -4.31
C SER A 9 6.90 -9.81 -4.57
N ASP A 10 7.21 -8.75 -3.83
CA ASP A 10 8.51 -8.10 -3.78
C ASP A 10 9.25 -8.43 -2.47
N PRO A 11 10.53 -8.85 -2.50
CA PRO A 11 11.32 -9.15 -1.30
C PRO A 11 11.44 -8.00 -0.29
N ILE A 12 11.32 -6.75 -0.73
CA ILE A 12 11.42 -5.52 0.08
C ILE A 12 10.14 -4.68 -0.02
N GLY A 13 9.02 -5.28 -0.41
CA GLY A 13 7.75 -4.58 -0.61
C GLY A 13 6.53 -5.42 -0.26
N LEU A 14 5.48 -5.30 -1.07
CA LEU A 14 4.23 -6.00 -0.87
C LEU A 14 4.34 -7.47 -1.28
N LYS A 15 3.68 -8.36 -0.54
CA LYS A 15 3.66 -9.80 -0.76
C LYS A 15 2.28 -10.20 -1.25
N HIS A 16 2.24 -11.00 -2.30
CA HIS A 16 1.00 -11.50 -2.89
C HIS A 16 0.13 -12.18 -1.83
N GLY A 17 -1.15 -11.81 -1.78
CA GLY A 17 -2.14 -12.38 -0.88
C GLY A 17 -2.12 -11.83 0.56
N GLU A 18 -1.13 -11.02 0.93
CA GLU A 18 -1.09 -10.37 2.25
C GLU A 18 -2.11 -9.23 2.34
N ILE A 19 -2.57 -8.98 3.57
CA ILE A 19 -3.53 -7.93 3.89
C ILE A 19 -2.81 -6.73 4.46
N TYR A 20 -3.05 -5.58 3.86
CA TYR A 20 -2.45 -4.31 4.24
C TYR A 20 -3.52 -3.30 4.67
N ASN A 21 -3.13 -2.38 5.54
CA ASN A 21 -3.92 -1.21 5.85
C ASN A 21 -3.61 -0.12 4.82
N VAL A 22 -4.65 0.53 4.29
CA VAL A 22 -4.47 1.72 3.45
C VAL A 22 -4.39 2.93 4.37
N ASN A 23 -3.22 3.57 4.41
CA ASN A 23 -2.96 4.73 5.26
C ASN A 23 -3.59 6.01 4.70
N GLU A 24 -3.56 6.17 3.38
CA GLU A 24 -4.09 7.33 2.67
C GLU A 24 -4.53 6.91 1.26
N ILE A 25 -5.49 7.63 0.70
CA ILE A 25 -5.82 7.57 -0.73
C ILE A 25 -5.45 8.92 -1.35
N SER A 26 -4.50 8.89 -2.27
CA SER A 26 -4.03 10.08 -2.98
C SER A 26 -5.20 10.75 -3.72
N GLN A 27 -5.49 12.00 -3.39
CA GLN A 27 -6.55 12.78 -4.04
C GLN A 27 -6.27 13.07 -5.52
N LYS A 28 -5.01 12.93 -5.96
CA LYS A 28 -4.60 13.20 -7.36
C LYS A 28 -4.73 11.98 -8.25
N THR A 29 -4.45 10.78 -7.72
CA THR A 29 -4.34 9.55 -8.51
C THR A 29 -5.34 8.47 -8.10
N GLY A 30 -5.94 8.57 -6.92
CA GLY A 30 -6.75 7.49 -6.33
C GLY A 30 -5.92 6.31 -5.80
N TRP A 31 -4.59 6.42 -5.82
CA TRP A 31 -3.68 5.34 -5.39
C TRP A 31 -3.63 5.22 -3.88
N TYR A 32 -3.39 4.00 -3.41
CA TYR A 32 -3.33 3.65 -2.01
C TYR A 32 -1.92 3.83 -1.49
N ARG A 33 -1.77 4.61 -0.42
CA ARG A 33 -0.53 4.67 0.36
C ARG A 33 -0.51 3.50 1.32
N ILE A 34 0.48 2.63 1.17
CA ILE A 34 0.71 1.49 2.06
C ILE A 34 2.09 1.64 2.68
N VAL A 35 2.13 1.53 4.01
CA VAL A 35 3.37 1.49 4.80
C VAL A 35 3.66 0.04 5.17
N THR A 36 4.90 -0.37 4.99
CA THR A 36 5.48 -1.68 5.26
C THR A 36 6.62 -1.56 6.27
N GLU A 37 7.13 -2.70 6.75
CA GLU A 37 8.30 -2.74 7.64
C GLU A 37 9.62 -2.29 6.96
N TYR A 38 9.62 -2.15 5.64
CA TYR A 38 10.78 -1.74 4.84
C TYR A 38 10.77 -0.24 4.52
N ASP A 39 9.71 0.48 4.90
CA ASP A 39 9.60 1.91 4.64
C ASP A 39 10.35 2.73 5.69
N ASP A 40 11.32 3.52 5.24
CA ASP A 40 12.02 4.49 6.07
C ASP A 40 11.19 5.77 6.22
N GLU A 41 11.13 6.31 7.44
CA GLU A 41 10.61 7.65 7.69
C GLU A 41 11.69 8.69 7.33
N GLU A 42 11.57 9.31 6.15
CA GLU A 42 12.41 10.44 5.77
C GLU A 42 11.76 11.77 6.20
N GLU A 43 12.55 12.66 6.83
CA GLU A 43 12.06 13.96 7.30
C GLU A 43 11.48 14.79 6.14
N GLY A 44 10.19 15.12 6.25
CA GLY A 44 9.48 15.91 5.24
C GLY A 44 8.76 15.08 4.17
N TYR A 45 8.85 13.75 4.18
CA TYR A 45 8.10 12.87 3.29
C TYR A 45 7.22 11.89 4.09
N PRO A 46 5.96 11.66 3.67
CA PRO A 46 5.14 10.63 4.29
C PRO A 46 5.70 9.24 3.96
N ALA A 47 5.85 8.40 4.98
CA ALA A 47 6.25 7.00 4.82
C ALA A 47 5.31 6.24 3.87
N GLY A 48 5.82 5.14 3.32
CA GLY A 48 5.08 4.26 2.43
C GLY A 48 5.07 4.70 0.97
N TYR A 49 4.73 3.75 0.11
CA TYR A 49 4.62 3.95 -1.32
C TYR A 49 3.16 3.98 -1.77
N LEU A 50 2.93 4.59 -2.94
CA LEU A 50 1.64 4.62 -3.60
C LEU A 50 1.53 3.44 -4.56
N TYR A 51 0.46 2.68 -4.42
CA TYR A 51 0.14 1.54 -5.27
C TYR A 51 -1.21 1.74 -5.97
N PRO A 52 -1.33 1.32 -7.24
CA PRO A 52 -2.58 1.44 -7.98
C PRO A 52 -3.67 0.56 -7.35
N PRO A 53 -4.90 1.07 -7.22
CA PRO A 53 -5.98 0.35 -6.53
C PRO A 53 -6.39 -0.96 -7.23
N GLU A 54 -6.15 -1.09 -8.55
CA GLU A 54 -6.42 -2.29 -9.33
C GLU A 54 -5.56 -3.50 -8.92
N ASP A 55 -4.45 -3.28 -8.21
CA ASP A 55 -3.62 -4.36 -7.64
C ASP A 55 -4.21 -4.94 -6.34
N PHE A 56 -5.41 -4.52 -5.95
CA PHE A 56 -5.99 -4.87 -4.66
C PHE A 56 -7.46 -5.29 -4.72
N GLU A 57 -7.86 -6.12 -3.76
CA GLU A 57 -9.26 -6.30 -3.38
C GLU A 57 -9.52 -5.73 -1.98
N ILE A 58 -10.69 -5.12 -1.76
CA ILE A 58 -11.08 -4.57 -0.45
C ILE A 58 -11.57 -5.72 0.43
N VAL A 59 -10.93 -5.88 1.59
CA VAL A 59 -11.28 -6.88 2.60
C VAL A 59 -12.18 -6.29 3.68
N GLU A 60 -11.94 -5.03 4.07
CA GLU A 60 -12.70 -4.30 5.09
C GLU A 60 -12.76 -2.81 4.70
N GLY A 61 -13.97 -2.24 4.62
CA GLY A 61 -14.22 -0.83 4.25
C GLY A 61 -14.03 0.11 5.42
#